data_AF-A0A1I2K2L4-F1
#
_entry.id   AF-A0A1I2K2L4-F1
#
_cell.length_a   1.000
_cell.length_b   1.000
_cell.length_c   1.000
_cell.angle_alpha   90.00
_cell.angle_beta   90.00
_cell.angle_gamma   90.00
#
_symmetry.space_group_name_H-M   'P 1'
#
loop_
_entity.id
_entity.type
_entity.pdbx_description
1 polymer ?
#
loop_
_entity_poly.entity_id
_entity_poly.type
_entity_poly.pdbx_seq_one_letter_code
_entity_poly.pdbx_strand_id
1 'polypeptide(L)'
;MERSVHVYAEAGDTHAGDDAHDITVPAANRLNRAGFEGDVESVIVSTRQEHQVIPRIERQGDPLLLLSRTVDRSRTNVAWALQYLTQHADTLLT
;
A
#
# COMPACT_ATOMS: atom_id res chain seq x y z
N MET A 1 13.68 -2.04 28.88
CA MET A 1 13.77 -2.69 27.56
C MET A 1 12.89 -1.89 26.62
N GLU A 2 13.46 -0.84 26.02
CA GLU A 2 12.73 0.08 25.15
C GLU A 2 12.34 -0.66 23.87
N ARG A 3 11.03 -0.70 23.58
CA ARG A 3 10.50 -1.19 22.32
C ARG A 3 10.91 -0.20 21.23
N SER A 4 11.84 -0.61 20.38
CA SER A 4 12.14 0.09 19.14
C SER A 4 10.89 0.07 18.27
N VAL A 5 10.16 1.17 18.26
CA VAL A 5 9.13 1.44 17.26
C VAL A 5 9.92 1.69 15.98
N HIS A 6 10.05 0.68 15.12
CA HIS A 6 10.59 0.90 13.79
C HIS A 6 9.56 1.74 13.03
N VAL A 7 9.81 3.05 13.00
CA VAL A 7 9.10 3.98 12.12
C VAL A 7 9.59 3.67 10.72
N TYR A 8 8.85 2.82 10.01
CA TYR A 8 9.07 2.59 8.59
C TYR A 8 8.37 3.73 7.84
N ALA A 9 9.19 4.64 7.32
CA ALA A 9 8.87 5.75 6.43
C ALA A 9 7.94 6.85 6.98
N GLU A 10 8.43 8.09 6.91
CA GLU A 10 7.63 9.31 7.04
C GLU A 10 6.98 9.63 5.68
N ALA A 11 5.87 10.39 5.67
CA ALA A 11 5.29 10.87 4.43
C ALA A 11 6.34 11.64 3.61
N GLY A 12 6.72 11.12 2.44
CA GLY A 12 7.80 11.66 1.60
C GLY A 12 9.07 10.81 1.55
N ASP A 13 9.15 9.72 2.30
CA ASP A 13 10.22 8.71 2.16
C ASP A 13 9.99 7.88 0.89
N THR A 14 10.83 8.11 -0.11
CA THR A 14 10.74 7.47 -1.44
C THR A 14 11.11 6.00 -1.41
N HIS A 15 11.91 5.54 -0.43
CA HIS A 15 12.46 4.19 -0.43
C HIS A 15 11.39 3.12 -0.15
N ALA A 16 10.47 3.40 0.78
CA ALA A 16 9.30 2.54 1.00
C ALA A 16 8.30 2.61 -0.17
N GLY A 17 8.31 3.70 -0.94
CA GLY A 17 7.58 3.84 -2.19
C GLY A 17 8.14 2.95 -3.30
N ASP A 18 9.46 2.81 -3.38
CA ASP A 18 10.15 1.96 -4.36
C ASP A 18 9.82 0.47 -4.16
N ASP A 19 9.88 -0.02 -2.92
CA ASP A 19 9.51 -1.42 -2.60
C ASP A 19 8.04 -1.71 -2.92
N ALA A 20 7.14 -0.76 -2.65
CA ALA A 20 5.72 -0.90 -2.97
C ALA A 20 5.45 -0.85 -4.49
N HIS A 21 6.20 -0.02 -5.21
CA HIS A 21 6.16 0.10 -6.67
C HIS A 21 6.60 -1.20 -7.34
N ASP A 22 7.72 -1.78 -6.90
CA ASP A 22 8.31 -3.00 -7.44
C ASP A 22 7.38 -4.23 -7.33
N ILE A 23 6.45 -4.21 -6.37
CA ILE A 23 5.45 -5.27 -6.21
C ILE A 23 4.17 -4.95 -7.00
N THR A 24 3.70 -3.70 -6.91
CA THR A 24 2.36 -3.31 -7.38
C THR A 24 2.31 -3.14 -8.90
N VAL A 25 3.33 -2.52 -9.49
CA VAL A 25 3.35 -2.22 -10.93
C VAL A 25 3.45 -3.48 -11.79
N PRO A 26 4.32 -4.47 -11.49
CA PRO A 26 4.34 -5.71 -12.25
C PRO A 26 3.04 -6.52 -12.12
N ALA A 27 2.39 -6.49 -10.94
CA ALA A 27 1.10 -7.15 -10.74
C ALA A 27 0.00 -6.50 -11.59
N ALA A 28 -0.13 -5.17 -11.54
CA ALA A 28 -1.06 -4.42 -12.38
C ALA A 28 -0.81 -4.65 -13.87
N ASN A 29 0.44 -4.58 -14.32
CA ASN A 29 0.79 -4.81 -15.73
C ASN A 29 0.47 -6.23 -16.22
N ARG A 30 0.58 -7.24 -15.35
CA ARG A 30 0.20 -8.63 -15.69
C ARG A 30 -1.31 -8.79 -15.79
N LEU A 31 -2.06 -8.17 -14.89
CA LEU A 31 -3.53 -8.21 -14.90
C LEU A 31 -4.11 -7.42 -16.08
N ASN A 32 -3.57 -6.24 -16.37
CA ASN A 32 -3.92 -5.48 -17.56
C ASN A 32 -3.69 -6.31 -18.84
N ARG A 33 -2.53 -7.01 -18.95
CA ARG A 33 -2.26 -7.91 -20.09
C ARG A 33 -3.20 -9.11 -20.18
N ALA A 34 -3.79 -9.52 -19.06
CA ALA A 34 -4.79 -10.58 -19.02
C ALA A 34 -6.22 -10.06 -19.31
N GLY A 35 -6.39 -8.77 -19.58
CA GLY A 35 -7.67 -8.13 -19.91
C GLY A 35 -8.40 -7.51 -18.70
N PHE A 36 -7.78 -7.48 -17.53
CA PHE A 36 -8.32 -6.87 -16.30
C PHE A 36 -7.77 -5.45 -16.13
N GLU A 37 -7.99 -4.62 -17.14
CA GLU A 37 -7.43 -3.27 -17.19
C GLU A 37 -8.03 -2.38 -16.11
N GLY A 38 -7.18 -1.82 -15.25
CA GLY A 38 -7.60 -0.89 -14.20
C GLY A 38 -8.19 -1.54 -12.94
N ASP A 39 -8.39 -2.86 -12.94
CA ASP A 39 -9.08 -3.60 -11.87
C ASP A 39 -8.26 -3.77 -10.56
N VAL A 40 -6.98 -3.38 -10.55
CA VAL A 40 -6.17 -3.48 -9.32
C VAL A 40 -6.48 -2.30 -8.41
N GLU A 41 -7.20 -2.56 -7.33
CA GLU A 41 -7.51 -1.56 -6.30
C GLU A 41 -6.51 -1.61 -5.13
N SER A 42 -5.95 -2.79 -4.82
CA SER A 42 -4.96 -2.94 -3.76
C SER A 42 -4.13 -4.21 -3.92
N VAL A 43 -2.94 -4.20 -3.32
CA VAL A 43 -2.06 -5.38 -3.17
C VAL A 43 -1.81 -5.59 -1.68
N ILE A 44 -2.01 -6.83 -1.23
CA ILE A 44 -1.77 -7.23 0.16
C ILE A 44 -0.74 -8.37 0.15
N VAL A 45 0.45 -8.10 0.66
CA VAL A 45 1.49 -9.13 0.85
C VAL A 45 1.40 -9.62 2.29
N SER A 46 1.24 -10.93 2.46
CA SER A 46 1.05 -11.53 3.79
C SER A 46 2.21 -12.46 4.12
N THR A 47 2.83 -12.23 5.27
CA THR A 47 3.79 -13.17 5.87
C THR A 47 3.13 -13.90 7.04
N ARG A 48 3.91 -14.69 7.79
CA ARG A 48 3.42 -15.34 9.01
C ARG A 48 3.12 -14.33 10.13
N GLN A 49 3.79 -13.19 10.14
CA GLN A 49 3.73 -12.23 11.24
C GLN A 49 3.08 -10.91 10.83
N GLU A 50 3.07 -10.58 9.54
CA GLU A 50 2.74 -9.24 9.08
C GLU A 50 1.90 -9.26 7.80
N HIS A 51 1.14 -8.19 7.61
CA HIS A 51 0.53 -7.81 6.35
C HIS A 51 1.13 -6.49 5.89
N GLN A 52 1.67 -6.45 4.68
CA GLN A 52 1.93 -5.21 3.97
C GLN A 52 0.72 -4.89 3.10
N VAL A 53 0.10 -3.74 3.35
CA VAL A 53 -1.10 -3.28 2.64
C VAL A 53 -0.71 -2.10 1.76
N ILE A 54 -1.01 -2.20 0.46
CA ILE A 54 -0.69 -1.20 -0.55
C ILE A 54 -1.97 -0.92 -1.36
N PRO A 55 -2.78 0.09 -1.01
CA PRO A 55 -3.87 0.53 -1.86
C PRO A 55 -3.32 1.30 -3.06
N ARG A 56 -3.96 1.10 -4.21
CA ARG A 56 -3.73 1.90 -5.41
C ARG A 56 -4.67 3.10 -5.35
N ILE A 57 -4.11 4.30 -5.29
CA ILE A 57 -4.89 5.53 -5.27
C ILE A 57 -4.72 6.24 -6.61
N GLU A 58 -5.82 6.44 -7.32
CA GLU A 58 -5.84 7.19 -8.58
C GLU A 58 -5.78 8.70 -8.30
N ARG A 59 -4.82 9.39 -8.93
CA ARG A 59 -4.74 10.85 -8.95
C ARG A 59 -5.21 11.37 -10.31
N GLN A 60 -6.03 12.42 -10.33
CA GLN A 60 -6.34 13.09 -11.59
C GLN A 60 -5.07 13.70 -12.20
N GLY A 61 -4.67 13.21 -13.37
CA GLY A 61 -3.53 13.74 -14.15
C GLY A 61 -2.19 12.98 -14.04
N ASP A 62 -2.11 11.91 -13.22
CA ASP A 62 -0.93 11.06 -12.92
C ASP A 62 0.15 11.74 -12.03
N PRO A 63 0.74 11.10 -10.99
CA PRO A 63 1.07 9.66 -10.82
C PRO A 63 0.22 8.91 -9.78
N LEU A 64 0.17 7.59 -9.93
CA LEU A 64 -0.25 6.61 -8.92
C LEU A 64 0.31 6.93 -7.53
N LEU A 65 -0.55 7.09 -6.51
CA LEU A 65 -0.11 7.19 -5.13
C LEU A 65 -0.22 5.82 -4.47
N LEU A 66 0.92 5.28 -4.03
CA LEU A 66 1.01 4.03 -3.29
C LEU A 66 1.28 4.34 -1.82
N LEU A 67 0.33 3.99 -0.94
CA LEU A 67 0.52 4.06 0.50
C LEU A 67 0.88 2.68 1.02
N SER A 68 2.12 2.46 1.43
CA SER A 68 2.53 1.19 2.04
C SER A 68 2.39 1.27 3.56
N ARG A 69 1.72 0.29 4.16
CA ARG A 69 1.77 0.09 5.62
C ARG A 69 1.92 -1.38 5.97
N THR A 70 2.91 -1.67 6.81
CA THR A 70 3.08 -2.98 7.45
C THR A 70 2.32 -3.01 8.77
N VAL A 71 1.50 -4.03 8.97
CA VAL A 71 0.70 -4.25 10.17
C VAL A 71 0.89 -5.67 10.70
N ASP A 72 0.86 -5.83 12.03
CA ASP A 72 0.94 -7.14 12.66
C ASP A 72 -0.31 -7.96 12.33
N ARG A 73 -0.10 -9.14 11.73
CA ARG A 73 -1.17 -10.02 11.25
C ARG A 73 -2.08 -10.53 12.35
N SER A 74 -1.54 -10.75 13.55
CA SER A 74 -2.30 -11.28 14.68
C SER A 74 -3.08 -10.19 15.42
N ARG A 75 -2.76 -8.93 15.17
CA ARG A 75 -3.27 -7.79 15.96
C ARG A 75 -4.05 -6.78 15.14
N THR A 76 -3.99 -6.84 13.82
CA THR A 76 -4.62 -5.86 12.95
C THR A 76 -5.55 -6.51 11.93
N ASN A 77 -6.79 -6.03 11.90
CA ASN A 77 -7.72 -6.37 10.85
C ASN A 77 -7.31 -5.66 9.55
N VAL A 78 -7.01 -6.44 8.51
CA VAL A 78 -6.56 -5.92 7.21
C VAL A 78 -7.61 -5.02 6.54
N ALA A 79 -8.89 -5.32 6.69
CA ALA A 79 -9.95 -4.47 6.15
C ALA A 79 -9.96 -3.08 6.80
N TRP A 80 -9.68 -3.03 8.11
CA TRP A 80 -9.53 -1.75 8.81
C TRP A 80 -8.28 -0.99 8.39
N ALA A 81 -7.16 -1.70 8.20
CA ALA A 81 -5.93 -1.10 7.68
C ALA A 81 -6.13 -0.49 6.29
N LEU A 82 -6.87 -1.19 5.40
CA LEU A 82 -7.21 -0.69 4.08
C LEU A 82 -8.10 0.57 4.16
N GLN A 83 -9.18 0.52 4.95
CA GLN A 83 -10.06 1.67 5.14
C GLN A 83 -9.31 2.89 5.68
N TYR A 84 -8.43 2.68 6.67
CA TYR A 84 -7.60 3.74 7.23
C TYR A 84 -6.70 4.38 6.17
N LEU A 85 -6.04 3.58 5.34
CA LEU A 85 -5.16 4.08 4.29
C LEU A 85 -5.91 4.83 3.20
N THR A 86 -7.09 4.35 2.80
CA THR A 86 -7.95 5.08 1.84
C THR A 86 -8.38 6.43 2.40
N GLN A 87 -8.87 6.48 3.64
CA GLN A 87 -9.23 7.74 4.28
C GLN A 87 -8.04 8.68 4.43
N HIS A 88 -6.87 8.13 4.76
CA HIS A 88 -5.66 8.92 4.83
C HIS A 88 -5.25 9.45 3.46
N ALA A 89 -5.38 8.67 2.39
CA ALA A 89 -5.14 9.13 1.03
C ALA A 89 -6.05 10.31 0.66
N ASP A 90 -7.34 10.24 0.97
CA ASP A 90 -8.29 11.33 0.70
C ASP A 90 -7.84 12.65 1.34
N THR A 91 -7.29 12.59 2.57
CA THR A 91 -6.75 13.78 3.25
C THR A 91 -5.50 14.37 2.59
N LEU A 92 -4.73 13.55 1.85
CA LEU A 92 -3.52 13.97 1.15
C LEU A 92 -3.79 14.47 -0.28
N LEU A 93 -5.01 14.24 -0.80
CA LEU A 93 -5.44 14.64 -2.13
C LEU A 93 -6.32 15.91 -2.14
N THR A 94 -6.64 16.44 -0.96
CA THR A 94 -7.41 17.68 -0.76
C THR A 94 -6.47 18.87 -0.60
#